data_AF-A0A024UNY9-F1
#
_entry.id   AF-A0A024UNY9-F1
#
_cell.length_a   1.000
_cell.length_b   1.000
_cell.length_c   1.000
_cell.angle_alpha   90.00
_cell.angle_beta   90.00
_cell.angle_gamma   90.00
#
_symmetry.space_group_name_H-M   'P 1'
#
loop_
_entity.id
_entity.type
_entity.pdbx_description
1 polymer ?
#
loop_
_entity_poly.entity_id
_entity_poly.type
_entity_poly.pdbx_seq_one_letter_code
_entity_poly.pdbx_strand_id
1 'polypeptide(L)'
;MNPRRKVSSAAIFLKKTYDMINTAPANIAGWSDNGGSFVVREPKEFAAVMLPKYFKHNNFSSFVRQLNFYGFRKTKKEVLLVALETDDLKNSWEFHHELFHQHKPHLMAKIKRKTNYSEQFSDSNSNGDDIDELRNEVGDIKAHLTNLSDQIASLSRLVHSVCHDSLKRTRDDAGIQDQFEQSRSLPQRRLDETQQFIENLQYVDVIPFEMATNYNNPTADMQLRQALLDAFIYPKNEDEHYKIAL
;
A
#
# COMPACT_ATOMS: atom_id res chain seq x y z
N MET A 1 -30.68 -40.26 -55.19
CA MET A 1 -31.03 -40.15 -53.74
C MET A 1 -30.29 -38.97 -53.14
N ASN A 2 -30.99 -37.96 -52.60
CA ASN A 2 -30.37 -36.91 -51.79
C ASN A 2 -30.16 -37.43 -50.36
N PRO A 3 -28.97 -37.28 -49.75
CA PRO A 3 -28.77 -37.69 -48.37
C PRO A 3 -29.62 -36.82 -47.44
N ARG A 4 -30.50 -37.46 -46.65
CA ARG A 4 -31.30 -36.82 -45.60
C ARG A 4 -30.36 -36.02 -44.69
N ARG A 5 -30.38 -34.68 -44.82
CA ARG A 5 -29.78 -33.77 -43.85
C ARG A 5 -30.40 -34.09 -42.48
N LYS A 6 -29.60 -34.58 -41.53
CA LYS A 6 -30.02 -34.67 -40.12
C LYS A 6 -30.48 -33.28 -39.71
N VAL A 7 -31.77 -33.11 -39.41
CA VAL A 7 -32.27 -31.88 -38.81
C VAL A 7 -31.62 -31.80 -37.42
N SER A 8 -30.56 -31.00 -37.29
CA SER A 8 -29.85 -30.84 -36.03
C SER A 8 -30.77 -30.11 -35.06
N SER A 9 -31.35 -30.82 -34.10
CA SER A 9 -32.13 -30.20 -33.04
C SER A 9 -31.18 -29.47 -32.08
N ALA A 10 -31.50 -28.22 -31.76
CA ALA A 10 -30.74 -27.44 -30.77
C ALA A 10 -30.59 -28.18 -29.44
N ALA A 11 -29.46 -27.95 -28.76
CA ALA A 11 -29.20 -28.52 -27.45
C ALA A 11 -30.31 -28.15 -26.45
N ILE A 12 -30.68 -29.09 -25.58
CA ILE A 12 -31.77 -28.93 -24.60
C ILE A 12 -31.53 -27.71 -23.71
N PHE A 13 -30.29 -27.46 -23.31
CA PHE A 13 -29.92 -26.28 -22.53
C PHE A 13 -30.34 -24.99 -23.23
N LEU A 14 -30.03 -24.84 -24.52
CA LEU A 14 -30.33 -23.62 -25.29
C LEU A 14 -31.83 -23.40 -25.45
N LYS A 15 -32.59 -24.47 -25.72
CA LYS A 15 -34.05 -24.40 -25.81
C LYS A 15 -34.66 -23.93 -24.49
N LYS A 16 -34.25 -24.56 -23.38
CA LYS A 16 -34.70 -24.19 -22.03
C LYS A 16 -34.34 -22.75 -21.69
N THR A 17 -33.13 -22.31 -22.04
CA THR A 17 -32.72 -20.92 -21.83
C THR A 17 -33.58 -19.96 -22.63
N TYR A 18 -33.85 -20.26 -23.91
CA TYR A 18 -34.70 -19.43 -24.76
C TYR A 18 -36.13 -19.29 -24.18
N ASP A 19 -36.74 -20.42 -23.81
CA ASP A 19 -38.09 -20.43 -23.22
C ASP A 19 -38.12 -19.72 -21.86
N MET A 20 -37.08 -19.92 -21.03
CA MET A 20 -36.92 -19.27 -19.73
C MET A 20 -36.83 -17.76 -19.87
N ILE A 21 -36.04 -17.23 -20.81
CA ILE A 21 -35.92 -15.78 -21.02
C ILE A 21 -37.22 -15.20 -21.59
N ASN A 22 -37.91 -15.92 -22.48
CA ASN A 22 -39.21 -15.47 -23.03
C ASN A 22 -40.34 -15.39 -21.99
N THR A 23 -40.27 -16.19 -20.93
CA THR A 23 -41.30 -16.27 -19.88
C THR A 23 -40.91 -15.55 -18.60
N ALA A 24 -39.70 -15.00 -18.54
CA ALA A 24 -39.23 -14.26 -17.39
C ALA A 24 -40.02 -12.95 -17.21
N PRO A 25 -40.35 -12.56 -15.98
CA PRO A 25 -40.84 -11.22 -15.68
C PRO A 25 -39.82 -10.17 -16.13
N ALA A 26 -40.29 -9.08 -16.74
CA ALA A 26 -39.42 -8.05 -17.34
C ALA A 26 -38.43 -7.43 -16.34
N ASN A 27 -38.80 -7.34 -15.05
CA ASN A 27 -37.95 -6.85 -13.98
C ASN A 27 -36.83 -7.83 -13.60
N ILE A 28 -36.97 -9.13 -13.88
CA ILE A 28 -35.98 -10.16 -13.54
C ILE A 28 -35.03 -10.41 -14.71
N ALA A 29 -35.58 -10.70 -15.89
CA ALA A 29 -34.81 -10.95 -17.10
C ALA A 29 -35.65 -10.69 -18.36
N GLY A 30 -34.98 -10.49 -19.49
CA GLY A 30 -35.65 -10.36 -20.78
C GLY A 30 -34.65 -10.20 -21.92
N TRP A 31 -35.16 -10.12 -23.14
CA TRP A 31 -34.33 -9.78 -24.29
C TRP A 31 -33.97 -8.29 -24.28
N SER A 32 -32.86 -7.95 -24.93
CA SER A 32 -32.56 -6.57 -25.30
C SER A 32 -33.47 -6.10 -26.44
N ASP A 33 -33.52 -4.78 -26.66
CA ASP A 33 -34.42 -4.17 -27.64
C ASP A 33 -34.20 -4.69 -29.08
N ASN A 34 -32.98 -5.09 -29.41
CA ASN A 34 -32.63 -5.66 -30.71
C ASN A 34 -32.81 -7.19 -30.78
N GLY A 35 -33.13 -7.84 -29.67
CA GLY A 35 -33.32 -9.29 -29.57
C GLY A 35 -32.06 -10.13 -29.85
N GLY A 36 -30.88 -9.51 -29.85
CA GLY A 36 -29.59 -10.16 -30.08
C GLY A 36 -28.83 -10.54 -28.81
N SER A 37 -29.32 -10.10 -27.66
CA SER A 37 -28.79 -10.43 -26.35
C SER A 37 -29.94 -10.59 -25.37
N PHE A 38 -29.67 -11.21 -24.23
CA PHE A 38 -30.60 -11.21 -23.11
C PHE A 38 -29.94 -10.62 -21.88
N VAL A 39 -30.75 -9.93 -21.09
CA VAL A 39 -30.34 -9.22 -19.89
C VAL A 39 -30.98 -9.90 -18.69
N VAL A 40 -30.16 -10.23 -17.70
CA VAL A 40 -30.58 -10.63 -16.36
C VAL A 40 -30.38 -9.43 -15.45
N ARG A 41 -31.47 -8.77 -15.09
CA ARG A 41 -31.46 -7.53 -14.28
C ARG A 41 -31.21 -7.85 -12.82
N GLU A 42 -31.86 -8.89 -12.30
CA GLU A 42 -31.72 -9.36 -10.92
C GLU A 42 -31.15 -10.78 -10.86
N PRO A 43 -29.82 -10.97 -10.81
CA PRO A 43 -29.21 -12.29 -10.82
C PRO A 43 -29.63 -13.18 -9.64
N LYS A 44 -29.82 -12.60 -8.46
CA LYS A 44 -30.22 -13.34 -7.25
C LYS A 44 -31.65 -13.86 -7.36
N GLU A 45 -32.57 -13.00 -7.78
CA GLU A 45 -33.98 -13.38 -7.94
C GLU A 45 -34.17 -14.33 -9.12
N PHE A 46 -33.47 -14.08 -10.24
CA PHE A 46 -33.45 -14.98 -11.39
C PHE A 46 -33.00 -16.39 -11.00
N ALA A 47 -31.93 -16.47 -10.20
CA ALA A 47 -31.40 -17.72 -9.69
C ALA A 47 -32.40 -18.48 -8.81
N ALA A 48 -33.13 -17.77 -7.94
CA ALA A 48 -34.11 -18.36 -7.03
C ALA A 48 -35.42 -18.77 -7.72
N VAL A 49 -35.92 -17.94 -8.65
CA VAL A 49 -37.28 -18.07 -9.21
C VAL A 49 -37.29 -18.76 -10.57
N MET A 50 -36.34 -18.43 -11.45
CA MET A 50 -36.36 -18.90 -12.83
C MET A 50 -35.58 -20.20 -13.01
N LEU A 51 -34.37 -20.31 -12.45
CA LEU A 51 -33.53 -21.50 -12.66
C LEU A 51 -34.20 -22.82 -12.21
N PRO A 52 -34.87 -22.92 -11.04
CA PRO A 52 -35.51 -24.18 -10.61
C PRO A 52 -36.65 -24.64 -11.51
N LYS A 53 -37.30 -23.73 -12.25
CA LYS A 53 -38.39 -24.05 -13.18
C LYS A 53 -37.89 -24.76 -14.44
N TYR A 54 -36.65 -24.47 -14.86
CA TYR A 54 -36.08 -24.95 -16.12
C TYR A 54 -34.92 -25.96 -15.91
N PHE A 55 -34.18 -25.83 -14.81
CA PHE A 55 -32.98 -26.60 -14.47
C PHE A 55 -33.09 -27.22 -13.07
N LYS A 56 -32.30 -28.27 -12.81
CA LYS A 56 -32.30 -28.99 -11.52
C LYS A 56 -31.44 -28.31 -10.45
N HIS A 57 -31.21 -27.01 -10.56
CA HIS A 57 -30.42 -26.22 -9.62
C HIS A 57 -30.87 -24.76 -9.65
N ASN A 58 -30.55 -24.02 -8.60
CA ASN A 58 -30.73 -22.56 -8.51
C ASN A 58 -29.39 -21.80 -8.60
N ASN A 59 -28.28 -22.47 -8.92
CA ASN A 59 -26.97 -21.83 -8.96
C ASN A 59 -26.76 -21.04 -10.26
N PHE A 60 -26.64 -19.71 -10.14
CA PHE A 60 -26.38 -18.82 -11.27
C PHE A 60 -25.03 -19.10 -11.95
N SER A 61 -23.97 -19.37 -11.18
CA SER A 61 -22.65 -19.68 -11.72
C SER A 61 -22.66 -20.95 -12.57
N SER A 62 -23.46 -21.96 -12.20
CA SER A 62 -23.65 -23.16 -13.03
C SER A 62 -24.33 -22.84 -14.36
N PHE A 63 -25.33 -21.94 -14.35
CA PHE A 63 -25.98 -21.45 -15.55
C PHE A 63 -25.00 -20.67 -16.45
N VAL A 64 -24.22 -19.74 -15.88
CA VAL A 64 -23.19 -18.98 -16.61
C VAL A 64 -22.13 -19.91 -17.19
N ARG A 65 -21.70 -20.94 -16.46
CA ARG A 65 -20.76 -21.94 -17.00
C ARG A 65 -21.31 -22.65 -18.22
N GLN A 66 -22.60 -23.01 -18.20
CA GLN A 66 -23.23 -23.63 -19.37
C GLN A 66 -23.29 -22.66 -20.55
N LEU A 67 -23.64 -21.38 -20.33
CA LEU A 67 -23.56 -20.33 -21.36
C LEU A 67 -22.15 -20.25 -21.97
N ASN A 68 -21.12 -20.23 -21.13
CA ASN A 68 -19.72 -20.18 -21.59
C ASN A 68 -19.35 -21.38 -22.47
N PHE A 69 -19.82 -22.59 -22.13
CA PHE A 69 -19.61 -23.78 -22.97
C PHE A 69 -20.30 -23.70 -24.34
N TYR A 70 -21.34 -22.87 -24.50
CA TYR A 70 -21.96 -22.61 -25.79
C TYR A 70 -21.46 -21.32 -26.45
N GLY A 71 -20.41 -20.70 -25.92
CA GLY A 71 -19.77 -19.54 -26.53
C GLY A 71 -20.48 -18.21 -26.33
N PHE A 72 -21.40 -18.11 -25.37
CA PHE A 72 -22.00 -16.82 -25.00
C PHE A 72 -20.93 -15.92 -24.38
N ARG A 73 -21.02 -14.62 -24.69
CA ARG A 73 -20.14 -13.59 -24.13
C ARG A 73 -20.94 -12.66 -23.24
N LYS A 74 -20.31 -12.17 -22.17
CA LYS A 74 -20.88 -11.12 -21.32
C LYS A 74 -20.59 -9.76 -21.97
N THR A 75 -21.63 -8.96 -22.22
CA THR A 75 -21.45 -7.59 -22.69
C THR A 75 -20.91 -6.74 -21.53
N LYS A 76 -19.80 -6.03 -21.75
CA LYS A 76 -19.28 -5.04 -20.79
C LYS A 76 -20.00 -3.72 -21.09
N LYS A 77 -20.69 -3.15 -20.10
CA LYS A 77 -21.14 -1.75 -20.19
C LYS A 77 -19.92 -0.85 -20.02
N GLU A 78 -19.82 0.20 -20.84
CA GLU A 78 -18.77 1.20 -20.67
C GLU A 78 -18.90 1.90 -19.32
N VAL A 79 -17.76 2.05 -18.63
CA VAL A 79 -17.67 2.57 -17.27
C VAL A 79 -18.28 3.97 -17.14
N LEU A 80 -18.21 4.79 -18.20
CA LEU A 80 -18.79 6.13 -18.23
C LEU A 80 -20.33 6.12 -18.21
N LEU A 81 -20.96 5.14 -18.88
CA LEU A 81 -22.43 4.98 -18.83
C LEU A 81 -22.88 4.51 -17.44
N VAL A 82 -22.10 3.65 -16.79
CA VAL A 82 -22.44 3.06 -15.48
C VAL A 82 -22.46 4.11 -14.36
N ALA A 83 -21.71 5.21 -14.47
CA ALA A 83 -21.69 6.28 -13.46
C ALA A 83 -23.01 7.08 -13.38
N LEU A 84 -23.85 7.02 -14.42
CA LEU A 84 -25.14 7.72 -14.50
C LEU A 84 -26.34 6.78 -14.31
N GLU A 85 -26.13 5.47 -14.26
CA GLU A 85 -27.18 4.48 -14.10
C GLU A 85 -27.60 4.31 -12.62
N THR A 86 -28.88 4.02 -12.38
CA THR A 86 -29.36 3.63 -11.04
C THR A 86 -28.70 2.33 -10.59
N ASP A 87 -28.58 2.12 -9.28
CA ASP A 87 -27.88 0.97 -8.69
C ASP A 87 -28.44 -0.38 -9.19
N ASP A 88 -29.73 -0.41 -9.54
CA ASP A 88 -30.43 -1.57 -10.11
C ASP A 88 -29.93 -1.94 -11.52
N LEU A 89 -29.57 -0.95 -12.36
CA LEU A 89 -29.01 -1.22 -13.70
C LEU A 89 -27.54 -1.61 -13.64
N LYS A 90 -26.80 -1.13 -12.64
CA LYS A 90 -25.37 -1.39 -12.42
C LYS A 90 -25.06 -2.86 -12.20
N ASN A 91 -25.98 -3.61 -11.61
CA ASN A 91 -25.78 -5.02 -11.28
C ASN A 91 -26.35 -6.00 -12.32
N SER A 92 -26.83 -5.49 -13.46
CA SER A 92 -27.38 -6.31 -14.54
C SER A 92 -26.31 -7.07 -15.33
N TRP A 93 -26.67 -8.25 -15.83
CA TRP A 93 -25.81 -9.12 -16.63
C TRP A 93 -26.41 -9.32 -18.02
N GLU A 94 -25.71 -8.84 -19.03
CA GLU A 94 -26.11 -9.04 -20.42
C GLU A 94 -25.24 -10.09 -21.09
N PHE A 95 -25.89 -11.03 -21.80
CA PHE A 95 -25.24 -12.10 -22.53
C PHE A 95 -25.62 -12.06 -24.01
N HIS A 96 -24.62 -12.15 -24.88
CA HIS A 96 -24.77 -12.12 -26.33
C HIS A 96 -24.22 -13.40 -26.97
N HIS A 97 -24.86 -13.82 -28.06
CA HIS A 97 -24.35 -14.85 -28.97
C HIS A 97 -24.98 -14.67 -30.36
N GLU A 98 -24.17 -14.64 -31.43
CA GLU A 98 -24.58 -14.35 -32.82
C GLU A 98 -25.71 -15.24 -33.38
N LEU A 99 -25.77 -16.49 -32.92
CA LEU A 99 -26.79 -17.47 -33.34
C LEU A 99 -27.93 -17.66 -32.33
N PHE A 100 -27.94 -16.90 -31.23
CA PHE A 100 -28.99 -16.97 -30.21
C PHE A 100 -29.80 -15.68 -30.20
N HIS A 101 -30.89 -15.68 -30.98
CA HIS A 101 -31.72 -14.50 -31.21
C HIS A 101 -33.18 -14.76 -30.86
N GLN A 102 -33.84 -13.75 -30.30
CA GLN A 102 -35.27 -13.79 -29.96
C GLN A 102 -36.12 -14.14 -31.18
N HIS A 103 -35.95 -13.41 -32.28
CA HIS A 103 -36.78 -13.52 -33.48
C HIS A 103 -36.32 -14.60 -34.46
N LYS A 104 -35.18 -15.27 -34.19
CA LYS A 104 -34.61 -16.30 -35.08
C LYS A 104 -34.23 -17.56 -34.28
N PRO A 105 -35.20 -18.23 -33.62
CA PRO A 105 -34.92 -19.39 -32.76
C PRO A 105 -34.30 -20.56 -33.53
N HIS A 106 -34.58 -20.70 -34.83
CA HIS A 106 -33.99 -21.75 -35.66
C HIS A 106 -32.46 -21.67 -35.77
N LEU A 107 -31.84 -20.50 -35.54
CA LEU A 107 -30.38 -20.34 -35.57
C LEU A 107 -29.70 -21.03 -34.39
N MET A 108 -30.40 -21.17 -33.25
CA MET A 108 -29.83 -21.79 -32.05
C MET A 108 -29.45 -23.27 -32.29
N ALA A 109 -30.05 -23.91 -33.30
CA ALA A 109 -29.74 -25.28 -33.73
C ALA A 109 -28.29 -25.45 -34.23
N LYS A 110 -27.66 -24.36 -34.67
CA LYS A 110 -26.28 -24.34 -35.16
C LYS A 110 -25.26 -24.14 -34.03
N ILE A 111 -25.70 -23.75 -32.84
CA ILE A 111 -24.82 -23.54 -31.69
C ILE A 111 -24.32 -24.89 -31.19
N LYS A 112 -23.00 -25.05 -31.16
CA LYS A 112 -22.33 -26.26 -30.68
C LYS A 112 -21.66 -25.98 -29.34
N ARG A 113 -21.64 -27.00 -28.48
CA ARG A 113 -20.91 -26.95 -27.22
C ARG A 113 -19.42 -27.06 -27.50
N LYS A 114 -18.61 -26.17 -26.93
CA LYS A 114 -17.16 -26.29 -26.82
C LYS A 114 -16.85 -27.46 -25.88
N THR A 115 -16.40 -28.59 -26.41
CA THR A 115 -15.93 -29.74 -25.63
C THR A 115 -14.41 -29.70 -25.54
N ASN A 116 -13.86 -29.85 -24.33
CA ASN A 116 -12.44 -30.13 -24.12
C ASN A 116 -12.16 -31.61 -24.44
N TYR A 117 -12.42 -32.02 -25.67
CA TYR A 117 -12.01 -33.32 -26.19
C TYR A 117 -11.50 -33.07 -27.59
N SER A 118 -10.22 -33.36 -27.77
CA SER A 118 -9.47 -33.26 -29.02
C SER A 118 -10.29 -33.76 -30.21
N GLU A 119 -10.62 -32.87 -31.13
CA GLU A 119 -10.66 -33.20 -32.55
C GLU A 119 -10.51 -31.91 -33.35
N GLN A 120 -9.40 -31.89 -34.09
CA GLN A 120 -9.03 -30.89 -35.07
C GLN A 120 -10.11 -30.84 -36.14
N PHE A 121 -10.72 -29.68 -36.38
CA PHE A 121 -11.05 -29.15 -37.70
C PHE A 121 -11.37 -27.65 -37.55
N SER A 122 -10.46 -26.85 -38.11
CA SER A 122 -10.49 -25.41 -38.42
C SER A 122 -11.87 -24.72 -38.40
N ASP A 123 -12.09 -23.78 -37.49
CA ASP A 123 -12.03 -22.34 -37.79
C ASP A 123 -12.48 -21.51 -36.57
N SER A 124 -11.99 -20.26 -36.52
CA SER A 124 -12.30 -19.20 -35.55
C SER A 124 -11.48 -19.19 -34.25
N ASN A 125 -10.23 -18.80 -34.46
CA ASN A 125 -9.40 -17.99 -33.56
C ASN A 125 -10.25 -16.90 -32.85
N SER A 126 -10.35 -16.94 -31.52
CA SER A 126 -10.83 -15.79 -30.70
C SER A 126 -10.76 -16.00 -29.19
N ASN A 127 -10.39 -17.19 -28.69
CA ASN A 127 -10.20 -17.41 -27.24
C ASN A 127 -8.72 -17.32 -26.80
N GLY A 128 -7.77 -17.30 -27.75
CA GLY A 128 -6.37 -16.97 -27.46
C GLY A 128 -6.21 -15.47 -27.25
N ASP A 129 -6.86 -14.67 -28.10
CA ASP A 129 -6.76 -13.20 -28.11
C ASP A 129 -7.11 -12.55 -26.77
N ASP A 130 -8.24 -12.90 -26.13
CA ASP A 130 -8.63 -12.28 -24.85
C ASP A 130 -7.69 -12.67 -23.68
N ILE A 131 -7.12 -13.89 -23.71
CA ILE A 131 -6.18 -14.36 -22.68
C ILE A 131 -4.81 -13.74 -22.91
N ASP A 132 -4.39 -13.62 -24.16
CA ASP A 132 -3.15 -12.98 -24.56
C ASP A 132 -3.21 -11.46 -24.32
N GLU A 133 -4.36 -10.82 -24.54
CA GLU A 133 -4.59 -9.41 -24.23
C GLU A 133 -4.52 -9.15 -22.72
N LEU A 134 -5.24 -9.94 -21.90
CA LEU A 134 -5.13 -9.83 -20.43
C LEU A 134 -3.70 -10.12 -19.94
N ARG A 135 -2.99 -11.05 -20.59
CA ARG A 135 -1.61 -11.38 -20.24
C ARG A 135 -0.66 -10.24 -20.61
N ASN A 136 -0.90 -9.55 -21.72
CA ASN A 136 -0.17 -8.36 -22.14
C ASN A 136 -0.44 -7.19 -21.19
N GLU A 137 -1.70 -6.91 -20.85
CA GLU A 137 -2.06 -5.88 -19.87
C GLU A 137 -1.40 -6.13 -18.49
N VAL A 138 -1.44 -7.37 -18.01
CA VAL A 138 -0.76 -7.76 -16.76
C VAL A 138 0.77 -7.59 -16.87
N GLY A 139 1.34 -7.86 -18.06
CA GLY A 139 2.74 -7.62 -18.36
C GLY A 139 3.12 -6.13 -18.26
N ASP A 140 2.30 -5.27 -18.88
CA ASP A 140 2.52 -3.82 -18.88
C ASP A 140 2.38 -3.22 -17.48
N ILE A 141 1.36 -3.64 -16.72
CA ILE A 141 1.19 -3.22 -15.32
C ILE A 141 2.39 -3.65 -14.48
N LYS A 142 2.88 -4.88 -14.67
CA LYS A 142 4.05 -5.37 -13.93
C LYS A 142 5.30 -4.56 -14.28
N ALA A 143 5.51 -4.22 -15.55
CA ALA A 143 6.61 -3.37 -16.00
C ALA A 143 6.51 -1.95 -15.40
N HIS A 144 5.30 -1.40 -15.34
CA HIS A 144 5.08 -0.09 -14.73
C HIS A 144 5.36 -0.11 -13.22
N LEU A 145 4.93 -1.15 -12.50
CA LEU A 145 5.24 -1.32 -11.08
C LEU A 145 6.75 -1.46 -10.82
N THR A 146 7.48 -2.18 -11.66
CA THR A 146 8.95 -2.25 -11.54
C THR A 146 9.60 -0.89 -11.75
N ASN A 147 9.16 -0.13 -12.76
CA ASN A 147 9.68 1.21 -13.01
C ASN A 147 9.39 2.16 -11.84
N LEU A 148 8.16 2.17 -11.33
CA LEU A 148 7.82 2.98 -10.15
C LEU A 148 8.64 2.56 -8.92
N SER A 149 8.88 1.27 -8.72
CA SER A 149 9.75 0.78 -7.65
C SER A 149 11.19 1.30 -7.80
N ASP A 150 11.73 1.31 -9.02
CA ASP A 150 13.07 1.83 -9.30
C ASP A 150 13.16 3.36 -9.12
N GLN A 151 12.10 4.08 -9.47
CA GLN A 151 11.97 5.52 -9.21
C GLN A 151 11.94 5.81 -7.71
N ILE A 152 11.16 5.05 -6.93
CA ILE A 152 11.11 5.17 -5.48
C ILE A 152 12.49 4.90 -4.86
N ALA A 153 13.20 3.87 -5.33
CA ALA A 153 14.55 3.57 -4.87
C ALA A 153 15.54 4.71 -5.20
N SER A 154 15.42 5.30 -6.39
CA SER A 154 16.26 6.43 -6.81
C SER A 154 15.98 7.69 -5.99
N LEU A 155 14.71 8.01 -5.76
CA LEU A 155 14.30 9.12 -4.91
C LEU A 155 14.77 8.92 -3.46
N SER A 156 14.64 7.71 -2.92
CA SER A 156 15.16 7.37 -1.59
C SER A 156 16.67 7.62 -1.50
N ARG A 157 17.46 7.23 -2.51
CA ARG A 157 18.90 7.50 -2.56
C ARG A 157 19.21 9.00 -2.63
N LEU A 158 18.48 9.75 -3.45
CA LEU A 158 18.65 11.21 -3.55
C LEU A 158 18.32 11.90 -2.23
N VAL A 159 17.22 11.54 -1.58
CA VAL A 159 16.84 12.06 -0.26
C VAL A 159 17.91 11.74 0.79
N HIS A 160 18.42 10.51 0.80
CA HIS A 160 19.51 10.13 1.71
C HIS A 160 20.78 10.94 1.44
N SER A 161 21.13 11.19 0.17
CA SER A 161 22.29 12.01 -0.21
C SER A 161 22.13 13.45 0.23
N VAL A 162 20.97 14.08 -0.04
CA VAL A 162 20.71 15.48 0.34
C VAL A 162 20.67 15.64 1.86
N CYS A 163 20.08 14.67 2.58
CA CYS A 163 20.07 14.65 4.03
C CYS A 163 21.49 14.51 4.60
N HIS A 164 22.30 13.60 4.04
CA HIS A 164 23.69 13.39 4.45
C HIS A 164 24.59 14.60 4.12
N ASP A 165 24.40 15.25 2.97
CA ASP A 165 25.15 16.45 2.57
C ASP A 165 24.77 17.65 3.42
N SER A 166 23.51 17.78 3.83
CA SER A 166 23.06 18.81 4.76
C SER A 166 23.71 18.62 6.13
N LEU A 167 23.81 17.37 6.61
CA LEU A 167 24.46 17.01 7.89
C LEU A 167 25.98 17.23 7.88
N LYS A 168 26.66 16.97 6.75
CA LYS A 168 28.09 17.27 6.59
C LYS A 168 28.36 18.77 6.56
N ARG A 169 27.57 19.54 5.79
CA ARG A 169 27.71 21.01 5.72
C ARG A 169 27.54 21.67 7.09
N THR A 170 26.58 21.22 7.90
CA THR A 170 26.42 21.73 9.27
C THR A 170 27.60 21.39 10.20
N ARG A 171 28.31 20.29 9.94
CA ARG A 171 29.45 19.85 10.77
C ARG A 171 30.75 20.60 10.41
N ASP A 172 30.94 20.91 9.13
CA ASP A 172 32.09 21.69 8.65
C ASP A 172 31.94 23.18 9.03
N ASP A 173 30.72 23.72 9.05
CA ASP A 173 30.44 25.11 9.49
C ASP A 173 30.61 25.27 11.02
N ALA A 174 30.21 24.24 11.80
CA ALA A 174 30.44 24.20 13.24
C ALA A 174 31.94 24.07 13.61
N GLY A 175 32.73 23.34 12.81
CA GLY A 175 34.17 23.17 13.05
C GLY A 175 35.01 24.44 12.80
N ILE A 176 34.54 25.35 11.94
CA ILE A 176 35.21 26.64 11.68
C ILE A 176 34.90 27.66 12.79
N GLN A 177 33.68 27.67 13.33
CA GLN A 177 33.31 28.53 14.47
C GLN A 177 34.10 28.17 15.75
N ASP A 178 34.28 26.88 16.01
CA ASP A 178 34.95 26.38 17.23
C ASP A 178 36.46 26.74 17.26
N GLN A 179 37.15 26.71 16.11
CA GLN A 179 38.55 27.15 16.01
C GLN A 179 38.73 28.68 16.14
N PHE A 180 37.74 29.46 15.68
CA PHE A 180 37.79 30.92 15.77
C PHE A 180 37.52 31.43 17.20
N GLU A 181 36.62 30.76 17.93
CA GLU A 181 36.35 31.06 19.35
C GLU A 181 37.50 30.65 20.27
N GLN A 182 38.14 29.51 20.00
CA GLN A 182 39.29 29.06 20.80
C GLN A 182 40.49 30.01 20.68
N SER A 183 40.69 30.63 19.51
CA SER A 183 41.77 31.59 19.25
C SER A 183 41.55 32.97 19.90
N ARG A 184 40.29 33.38 20.13
CA ARG A 184 39.96 34.63 20.85
C ARG A 184 40.03 34.52 22.38
N SER A 185 39.96 33.30 22.93
CA SER A 185 39.92 33.08 24.39
C SER A 185 41.27 33.13 25.11
N LEU A 186 42.38 32.99 24.37
CA LEU A 186 43.74 32.93 24.93
C LEU A 186 44.27 34.26 25.51
N PRO A 187 44.01 35.45 24.90
CA PRO A 187 44.44 36.72 25.48
C PRO A 187 43.63 37.12 26.73
N GLN A 188 42.35 36.72 26.81
CA GLN A 188 41.45 37.08 27.92
C GLN A 188 41.80 36.32 29.21
N ARG A 189 42.07 35.01 29.12
CA ARG A 189 42.49 34.20 30.30
C ARG A 189 43.75 34.72 30.98
N ARG A 190 44.70 35.22 30.20
CA ARG A 190 45.94 35.81 30.72
C ARG A 190 45.68 37.08 31.52
N LEU A 191 44.64 37.85 31.18
CA LEU A 191 44.25 39.05 31.92
C LEU A 191 43.50 38.68 33.20
N ASP A 192 42.59 37.70 33.13
CA ASP A 192 41.82 37.23 34.29
C ASP A 192 42.71 36.53 35.32
N GLU A 193 43.68 35.70 34.89
CA GLU A 193 44.65 35.05 35.79
C GLU A 193 45.55 36.08 36.50
N THR A 194 45.95 37.15 35.81
CA THR A 194 46.72 38.24 36.44
C THR A 194 45.86 39.08 37.38
N GLN A 195 44.59 39.32 37.06
CA GLN A 195 43.69 40.04 37.96
C GLN A 195 43.36 39.21 39.21
N GLN A 196 43.14 37.91 39.07
CA GLN A 196 42.86 37.03 40.19
C GLN A 196 44.08 36.83 41.10
N PHE A 197 45.30 36.85 40.54
CA PHE A 197 46.53 36.87 41.33
C PHE A 197 46.72 38.19 42.09
N ILE A 198 46.37 39.33 41.49
CA ILE A 198 46.45 40.66 42.13
C ILE A 198 45.38 40.81 43.23
N GLU A 199 44.13 40.38 42.98
CA GLU A 199 43.07 40.39 44.01
C GLU A 199 43.43 39.50 45.21
N ASN A 200 43.99 38.32 44.97
CA ASN A 200 44.41 37.42 46.05
C ASN A 200 45.60 37.96 46.86
N LEU A 201 46.45 38.81 46.28
CA LEU A 201 47.53 39.51 47.01
C LEU A 201 47.03 40.73 47.79
N GLN A 202 45.88 41.31 47.41
CA GLN A 202 45.25 42.43 48.11
C GLN A 202 44.29 42.00 49.23
N TYR A 203 44.08 40.69 49.42
CA TYR A 203 43.22 40.10 50.46
C TYR A 203 43.99 39.24 51.48
N VAL A 204 45.32 39.38 51.54
CA VAL A 204 46.12 38.91 52.68
C VAL A 204 46.23 40.07 53.65
N ASP A 205 45.22 40.22 54.50
CA ASP A 205 45.28 41.12 55.64
C ASP A 205 46.46 40.77 56.54
N VAL A 206 47.21 41.82 56.83
CA VAL A 206 48.25 41.93 57.85
C VAL A 206 47.81 41.23 59.13
N ILE A 207 48.37 40.05 59.41
CA ILE A 207 48.24 39.44 60.75
C ILE A 207 49.12 40.24 61.72
N PRO A 208 48.56 40.79 62.82
CA PRO A 208 49.31 41.57 63.80
C PRO A 208 50.47 40.80 64.43
N PHE A 209 51.57 41.53 64.65
CA PHE A 209 52.71 41.14 65.46
C PHE A 209 52.27 40.94 66.91
N GLU A 210 51.90 39.72 67.30
CA GLU A 210 52.06 39.19 68.67
C GLU A 210 51.68 37.70 68.72
N MET A 211 52.34 36.97 69.62
CA MET A 211 52.24 35.51 69.84
C MET A 211 53.09 34.61 68.94
N ALA A 212 54.32 35.05 68.64
CA ALA A 212 55.42 34.11 68.39
C ALA A 212 55.88 33.52 69.74
N THR A 213 55.17 32.52 70.26
CA THR A 213 55.76 31.59 71.23
C THR A 213 55.27 30.17 71.03
N ASN A 214 56.25 29.29 70.84
CA ASN A 214 56.27 27.86 71.13
C ASN A 214 56.00 26.85 70.00
N TYR A 215 57.07 26.62 69.24
CA TYR A 215 57.78 25.34 69.12
C TYR A 215 56.98 24.04 68.90
N ASN A 216 57.37 23.37 67.81
CA ASN A 216 57.50 21.92 67.66
C ASN A 216 56.24 21.08 67.91
N ASN A 217 55.41 20.93 66.88
CA ASN A 217 54.61 19.71 66.75
C ASN A 217 54.54 19.24 65.28
N PRO A 218 55.31 18.23 64.87
CA PRO A 218 55.30 17.70 63.50
C PRO A 218 54.00 16.98 63.10
N THR A 219 53.00 16.93 63.99
CA THR A 219 51.70 16.25 63.74
C THR A 219 50.69 17.15 63.03
N ALA A 220 50.79 18.49 63.15
CA ALA A 220 49.85 19.42 62.51
C ALA A 220 50.08 19.54 60.99
N ASP A 221 51.32 19.38 60.53
CA ASP A 221 51.69 19.43 59.10
C ASP A 221 51.14 18.21 58.32
N MET A 222 51.02 17.06 58.98
CA MET A 222 50.45 15.85 58.37
C MET A 222 48.92 15.94 58.25
N GLN A 223 48.24 16.55 59.23
CA GLN A 223 46.79 16.76 59.18
C GLN A 223 46.40 17.81 58.14
N LEU A 224 47.19 18.88 57.98
CA LEU A 224 46.95 19.90 56.95
C LEU A 224 47.18 19.35 55.54
N ARG A 225 48.20 18.51 55.34
CA ARG A 225 48.43 17.81 54.05
C ARG A 225 47.35 16.77 53.73
N GLN A 226 46.84 16.04 54.72
CA GLN A 226 45.76 15.05 54.50
C GLN A 226 44.41 15.73 54.18
N ALA A 227 44.09 16.83 54.86
CA ALA A 227 42.87 17.60 54.58
C ALA A 227 42.86 18.22 53.18
N LEU A 228 44.03 18.64 52.65
CA LEU A 228 44.17 19.15 51.29
C LEU A 228 44.07 18.05 50.22
N LEU A 229 44.47 16.80 50.53
CA LEU A 229 44.34 15.64 49.64
C LEU A 229 42.89 15.14 49.55
N ASP A 230 42.15 15.13 50.65
CA ASP A 230 40.74 14.72 50.69
C ASP A 230 39.83 15.71 49.93
N ALA A 231 40.19 17.00 49.90
CA ALA A 231 39.47 18.03 49.15
C ALA A 231 39.69 17.99 47.63
N PHE A 232 40.77 17.35 47.15
CA PHE A 232 41.10 17.29 45.72
C PHE A 232 40.55 16.04 45.00
N ILE A 233 40.22 14.95 45.72
CA ILE A 233 39.87 13.64 45.12
C ILE A 233 38.35 13.35 45.12
N TYR A 234 37.54 13.96 45.99
CA TYR A 234 36.07 13.77 46.01
C TYR A 234 35.30 15.06 46.33
N PRO A 235 34.84 15.85 45.34
CA PRO A 235 33.70 16.72 45.57
C PRO A 235 32.45 15.85 45.77
N LYS A 236 31.90 15.86 46.98
CA LYS A 236 30.68 15.14 47.36
C LYS A 236 29.49 15.60 46.50
N ASN A 237 28.76 14.64 45.94
CA ASN A 237 27.43 14.84 45.37
C ASN A 237 26.49 15.34 46.47
N GLU A 238 26.02 16.58 46.36
CA GLU A 238 24.91 17.11 47.17
C GLU A 238 23.60 16.87 46.41
N ASP A 239 22.92 15.76 46.70
CA ASP A 239 21.49 15.64 46.44
C ASP A 239 20.85 14.82 47.56
N GLU A 240 19.73 15.34 48.05
CA GLU A 240 18.84 14.85 49.12
C GLU A 240 19.27 15.18 50.57
N HIS A 241 18.50 15.87 51.42
CA HIS A 241 17.05 16.11 51.46
C HIS A 241 16.77 17.15 52.58
N TYR A 242 16.04 18.26 52.33
CA TYR A 242 15.25 18.96 53.36
C TYR A 242 14.10 19.80 52.75
N LYS A 243 12.92 19.18 52.60
CA LYS A 243 11.58 19.81 52.61
C LYS A 243 10.63 18.74 53.19
N ILE A 244 10.32 18.71 54.48
CA ILE A 244 9.36 19.51 55.27
C ILE A 244 7.92 19.47 54.70
N ALA A 245 7.01 18.94 55.53
CA ALA A 245 5.65 19.43 55.83
C ALA A 245 4.51 18.39 55.72
N LEU A 246 3.95 18.10 56.90
CA LEU A 246 2.64 17.55 57.28
C LEU A 246 2.41 16.04 57.10
#